data_AF-A0A2E8GIM0-F1
#
_entry.id   AF-A0A2E8GIM0-F1
#
_cell.length_a   1.000
_cell.length_b   1.000
_cell.length_c   1.000
_cell.angle_alpha   90.00
_cell.angle_beta   90.00
_cell.angle_gamma   90.00
#
_symmetry.space_group_name_H-M   'P 1'
#
loop_
_entity.id
_entity.type
_entity.pdbx_description
1 polymer ?
#
loop_
_entity_poly.entity_id
_entity_poly.type
_entity_poly.pdbx_seq_one_letter_code
_entity_poly.pdbx_strand_id
1 'polypeptide(L)'
;RSIVELEIEGEMKKVVVTAGKPGLFDALDAVTGQYLFSVDPGLQNLFSAINPVTGEKITNPNVFPDAEETRTVCPFYQGGRNWHASSVNNETGFLFVPMFEVCMDTLLDGTGTLLSSGLGTDTVPVPGTDGNYGRLQAIDLKNRELAWQYRQKVVPASASLATAGGLVFLGYLDHGFKAFDQQTGNVMWETQLDAIPAAFPITYSVNGKQYIAIVAGQLNLHTGIWLGLMNQFTGFVPETPGAAALWVFALE
;
A
#
# COMPACT_ATOMS: atom_id res chain seq x y z
N ARG A 1 7.82 2.02 -8.18
CA ARG A 1 8.47 0.79 -8.68
C ARG A 1 9.78 0.67 -7.91
N SER A 2 10.16 -0.54 -7.51
CA SER A 2 11.40 -0.79 -6.77
C SER A 2 12.34 -1.59 -7.66
N ILE A 3 13.63 -1.26 -7.63
CA ILE A 3 14.66 -2.00 -8.34
C ILE A 3 15.48 -2.74 -7.30
N VAL A 4 15.63 -4.04 -7.49
CA VAL A 4 16.29 -4.96 -6.56
C VAL A 4 17.21 -5.90 -7.32
N GLU A 5 18.16 -6.51 -6.62
CA GLU A 5 18.91 -7.65 -7.13
C GLU A 5 18.35 -8.91 -6.50
N LEU A 6 17.97 -9.89 -7.31
CA LEU A 6 17.41 -11.16 -6.85
C LEU A 6 18.09 -12.31 -7.58
N GLU A 7 18.31 -13.40 -6.88
CA GLU A 7 18.70 -14.66 -7.49
C GLU A 7 17.47 -15.30 -8.13
N ILE A 8 17.53 -15.51 -9.44
CA ILE A 8 16.47 -16.13 -10.24
C ILE A 8 17.11 -17.28 -11.00
N GLU A 9 16.68 -18.51 -10.69
CA GLU A 9 17.18 -19.73 -11.34
C GLU A 9 18.72 -19.91 -11.24
N GLY A 10 19.30 -19.47 -10.11
CA GLY A 10 20.74 -19.56 -9.85
C GLY A 10 21.57 -18.41 -10.41
N GLU A 11 20.94 -17.41 -11.05
CA GLU A 11 21.60 -16.22 -11.58
C GLU A 11 21.13 -14.96 -10.87
N MET A 12 22.07 -14.09 -10.48
CA MET A 12 21.73 -12.77 -9.97
C MET A 12 21.22 -11.87 -11.08
N LYS A 13 19.96 -11.42 -10.98
CA LYS A 13 19.30 -10.55 -11.94
C LYS A 13 18.91 -9.22 -11.31
N LYS A 14 18.98 -8.16 -12.11
CA LYS A 14 18.38 -6.87 -11.78
C LYS A 14 16.89 -6.92 -12.09
N VAL A 15 16.06 -6.75 -11.08
CA VAL A 15 14.61 -6.95 -11.17
C VAL A 15 13.89 -5.64 -10.85
N VAL A 16 12.90 -5.29 -11.68
CA VAL A 16 11.92 -4.25 -11.38
C VAL A 16 10.70 -4.92 -10.76
N VAL A 17 10.39 -4.55 -9.52
CA VAL A 17 9.15 -4.96 -8.86
C VAL A 17 8.17 -3.80 -8.86
N THR A 18 6.97 -4.08 -9.34
CA THR A 18 5.85 -3.14 -9.33
C THR A 18 4.75 -3.70 -8.46
N ALA A 19 4.01 -2.83 -7.77
CA ALA A 19 2.72 -3.24 -7.22
C ALA A 19 1.63 -2.37 -7.81
N GLY A 20 0.64 -3.02 -8.39
CA GLY A 20 -0.49 -2.36 -9.03
C GLY A 20 -1.57 -1.98 -8.04
N LYS A 21 -2.53 -1.17 -8.51
CA LYS A 21 -3.79 -0.90 -7.78
C LYS A 21 -4.51 -2.18 -7.32
N PRO A 22 -4.51 -3.29 -8.09
CA PRO A 22 -5.08 -4.55 -7.61
C PRO A 22 -4.40 -5.12 -6.36
N GLY A 23 -3.23 -4.64 -5.94
CA GLY A 23 -2.49 -5.24 -4.82
C GLY A 23 -1.70 -6.49 -5.19
N LEU A 24 -1.57 -6.77 -6.49
CA LEU A 24 -0.62 -7.74 -7.05
C LEU A 24 0.76 -7.12 -7.23
N PHE A 25 1.80 -7.94 -7.04
CA PHE A 25 3.19 -7.56 -7.24
C PHE A 25 3.75 -8.29 -8.45
N ASP A 26 4.19 -7.55 -9.46
CA ASP A 26 4.79 -8.13 -10.66
C ASP A 26 6.29 -7.83 -10.68
N ALA A 27 7.10 -8.88 -10.87
CA ALA A 27 8.54 -8.81 -11.04
C ALA A 27 8.92 -9.04 -12.51
N LEU A 28 9.68 -8.10 -13.06
CA LEU A 28 10.19 -8.14 -14.42
C LEU A 28 11.71 -8.01 -14.41
N ASP A 29 12.39 -8.66 -15.34
CA ASP A 29 13.80 -8.39 -15.62
C ASP A 29 13.95 -6.92 -16.05
N ALA A 30 14.83 -6.19 -15.36
CA ALA A 30 14.98 -4.76 -15.55
C ALA A 30 15.62 -4.38 -16.90
N VAL A 31 16.34 -5.31 -17.52
CA VAL A 31 17.05 -5.10 -18.79
C VAL A 31 16.17 -5.48 -19.97
N THR A 32 15.53 -6.65 -19.90
CA THR A 32 14.77 -7.21 -21.03
C THR A 32 13.28 -6.91 -20.97
N GLY A 33 12.75 -6.58 -19.79
CA GLY A 33 11.31 -6.47 -19.54
C GLY A 33 10.60 -7.83 -19.48
N GLN A 34 11.34 -8.94 -19.50
CA GLN A 34 10.78 -10.28 -19.39
C GLN A 34 10.07 -10.48 -18.05
N TYR A 35 8.90 -11.10 -18.07
CA TYR A 35 8.20 -11.52 -16.86
C TYR A 35 8.99 -12.58 -16.09
N LEU A 36 9.07 -12.41 -14.77
CA LEU A 36 9.73 -13.36 -13.87
C LEU A 36 8.73 -14.07 -12.96
N PHE A 37 7.94 -13.32 -12.21
CA PHE A 37 6.92 -13.86 -11.32
C PHE A 37 5.92 -12.79 -10.89
N SER A 38 4.78 -13.23 -10.35
CA SER A 38 3.84 -12.39 -9.61
C SER A 38 3.65 -12.92 -8.19
N VAL A 39 3.37 -12.03 -7.24
CA VAL A 39 2.91 -12.37 -5.89
C VAL A 39 1.52 -11.79 -5.69
N ASP A 40 0.56 -12.64 -5.30
CA ASP A 40 -0.77 -12.24 -4.87
C ASP A 40 -0.90 -12.45 -3.34
N PRO A 41 -0.95 -11.38 -2.53
CA PRO A 41 -1.11 -11.49 -1.07
C PRO A 41 -2.56 -11.76 -0.63
N GLY A 42 -3.49 -11.99 -1.56
CA GLY A 42 -4.89 -12.31 -1.27
C GLY A 42 -5.78 -11.10 -0.98
N LEU A 43 -5.46 -9.93 -1.53
CA LEU A 43 -6.25 -8.70 -1.35
C LEU A 43 -7.29 -8.44 -2.44
N GLN A 44 -7.30 -9.26 -3.49
CA GLN A 44 -8.01 -8.96 -4.72
C GLN A 44 -8.84 -10.13 -5.21
N ASN A 45 -9.95 -9.82 -5.89
CA ASN A 45 -10.78 -10.80 -6.59
C ASN A 45 -10.95 -10.48 -8.08
N LEU A 46 -10.20 -9.49 -8.60
CA LEU A 46 -10.22 -9.06 -10.00
C LEU A 46 -9.71 -10.14 -10.95
N PHE A 47 -8.70 -10.89 -10.53
CA PHE A 47 -8.07 -11.94 -11.33
C PHE A 47 -8.22 -13.29 -10.63
N SER A 48 -8.71 -14.29 -11.36
CA SER A 48 -8.89 -15.65 -10.87
C SER A 48 -7.63 -16.50 -11.01
N ALA A 49 -6.70 -16.12 -11.89
CA ALA A 49 -5.43 -16.80 -12.09
C ALA A 49 -4.39 -15.89 -12.75
N ILE A 50 -3.11 -16.25 -12.59
CA ILE A 50 -1.98 -15.63 -13.27
C ILE A 50 -1.21 -16.76 -13.97
N ASN A 51 -0.94 -16.59 -15.26
CA ASN A 51 -0.11 -17.53 -16.01
C ASN A 51 1.32 -17.47 -15.46
N PRO A 52 1.87 -18.58 -14.92
CA PRO A 52 3.16 -18.56 -14.24
C PRO A 52 4.35 -18.39 -15.19
N VAL A 53 4.14 -18.48 -16.51
CA VAL A 53 5.18 -18.31 -17.55
C VAL A 53 5.13 -16.93 -18.18
N THR A 54 3.93 -16.42 -18.46
CA THR A 54 3.78 -15.15 -19.21
C THR A 54 3.42 -13.96 -18.31
N GLY A 55 2.92 -14.21 -17.10
CA GLY A 55 2.37 -13.17 -16.22
C GLY A 55 0.99 -12.66 -16.63
N GLU A 56 0.39 -13.28 -17.66
CA GLU A 56 -0.96 -12.94 -18.12
C GLU A 56 -1.97 -13.19 -17.01
N LYS A 57 -2.81 -12.20 -16.73
CA LYS A 57 -3.80 -12.24 -15.65
C LYS A 57 -5.16 -12.57 -16.25
N ILE A 58 -5.76 -13.67 -15.78
CA ILE A 58 -7.09 -14.10 -16.18
C ILE A 58 -8.09 -13.36 -15.30
N THR A 59 -8.89 -12.49 -15.91
CA THR A 59 -9.92 -11.72 -15.20
C THR A 59 -11.00 -12.65 -14.67
N ASN A 60 -11.40 -12.46 -13.42
CA ASN A 60 -12.48 -13.20 -12.81
C ASN A 60 -13.82 -12.75 -13.43
N PRO A 61 -14.60 -13.65 -14.05
CA PRO A 61 -15.84 -13.25 -14.71
C PRO A 61 -16.89 -12.71 -13.72
N ASN A 62 -16.81 -13.08 -12.44
CA ASN A 62 -17.76 -12.67 -11.41
C ASN A 62 -17.58 -11.21 -10.94
N VAL A 63 -16.58 -10.49 -11.46
CA VAL A 63 -16.38 -9.06 -11.17
C VAL A 63 -16.70 -8.16 -12.36
N PHE A 64 -17.16 -8.73 -13.49
CA PHE A 64 -17.61 -7.89 -14.61
C PHE A 64 -18.88 -7.14 -14.23
N PRO A 65 -18.99 -5.85 -14.56
CA PRO A 65 -20.20 -5.08 -14.32
C PRO A 65 -21.44 -5.75 -14.89
N ASP A 66 -22.51 -5.75 -14.10
CA ASP A 66 -23.78 -6.39 -14.41
C ASP A 66 -24.92 -5.40 -14.10
N ALA A 67 -25.97 -5.40 -14.90
CA ALA A 67 -27.08 -4.45 -14.79
C ALA A 67 -28.17 -4.93 -13.82
N GLU A 68 -28.19 -6.23 -13.49
CA GLU A 68 -29.21 -6.86 -12.65
C GLU A 68 -28.62 -7.35 -11.32
N GLU A 69 -27.33 -7.68 -11.28
CA GLU A 69 -26.67 -8.23 -10.10
C GLU A 69 -25.55 -7.34 -9.58
N THR A 70 -25.59 -7.02 -8.27
CA THR A 70 -24.48 -6.33 -7.61
C THR A 70 -23.25 -7.22 -7.55
N ARG A 71 -22.11 -6.72 -8.02
CA ARG A 71 -20.81 -7.42 -7.93
C ARG A 71 -19.88 -6.71 -6.94
N THR A 72 -19.39 -7.44 -5.94
CA THR A 72 -18.33 -6.96 -5.05
C THR A 72 -16.95 -7.11 -5.70
N VAL A 73 -16.24 -6.00 -5.84
CA VAL A 73 -14.92 -5.91 -6.45
C VAL A 73 -13.90 -5.42 -5.43
N CYS A 74 -12.83 -6.19 -5.27
CA CYS A 74 -11.74 -5.91 -4.35
C CYS A 74 -10.42 -5.82 -5.14
N PRO A 75 -9.63 -4.74 -4.95
CA PRO A 75 -9.94 -3.53 -4.18
C PRO A 75 -10.86 -2.56 -4.94
N PHE A 76 -11.41 -1.56 -4.25
CA PHE A 76 -12.13 -0.46 -4.91
C PHE A 76 -11.22 0.37 -5.82
N TYR A 77 -11.78 1.30 -6.60
CA TYR A 77 -11.08 2.00 -7.68
C TYR A 77 -9.87 2.88 -7.27
N GLN A 78 -9.72 3.26 -5.99
CA GLN A 78 -8.46 3.87 -5.51
C GLN A 78 -7.32 2.85 -5.40
N GLY A 79 -7.63 1.55 -5.44
CA GLY A 79 -6.71 0.45 -5.35
C GLY A 79 -6.45 0.01 -3.91
N GLY A 80 -5.95 -1.21 -3.75
CA GLY A 80 -5.32 -1.70 -2.53
C GLY A 80 -3.95 -1.06 -2.33
N ARG A 81 -3.43 -0.40 -3.36
CA ARG A 81 -2.29 0.51 -3.33
C ARG A 81 -2.58 1.71 -4.24
N ASN A 82 -2.04 2.87 -3.87
CA ASN A 82 -2.08 4.06 -4.73
C ASN A 82 -0.68 4.72 -4.83
N TRP A 83 -0.58 6.03 -4.64
CA TRP A 83 0.61 6.86 -4.84
C TRP A 83 1.73 6.65 -3.81
N HIS A 84 1.42 6.10 -2.63
CA HIS A 84 2.41 5.82 -1.59
C HIS A 84 3.56 4.96 -2.15
N ALA A 85 4.78 5.47 -2.09
CA ALA A 85 5.95 4.69 -2.47
C ALA A 85 6.17 3.55 -1.47
N SER A 86 6.65 2.44 -2.02
CA SER A 86 7.15 1.30 -1.25
C SER A 86 8.64 1.51 -1.01
N SER A 87 9.15 0.92 0.06
CA SER A 87 10.58 0.82 0.33
C SER A 87 11.02 -0.63 0.23
N VAL A 88 12.30 -0.84 -0.02
CA VAL A 88 12.87 -2.20 -0.14
C VAL A 88 14.16 -2.27 0.65
N ASN A 89 14.41 -3.41 1.27
CA ASN A 89 15.72 -3.77 1.77
C ASN A 89 16.32 -4.80 0.81
N ASN A 90 17.36 -4.39 0.07
CA ASN A 90 18.01 -5.24 -0.93
C ASN A 90 18.77 -6.42 -0.31
N GLU A 91 19.27 -6.28 0.93
CA GLU A 91 20.00 -7.35 1.59
C GLU A 91 19.06 -8.50 1.96
N THR A 92 17.91 -8.17 2.57
CA THR A 92 16.90 -9.17 2.96
C THR A 92 16.06 -9.62 1.76
N GLY A 93 15.84 -8.74 0.77
CA GLY A 93 14.91 -8.97 -0.34
C GLY A 93 13.46 -8.64 0.02
N PHE A 94 13.22 -7.92 1.12
CA PHE A 94 11.88 -7.56 1.56
C PHE A 94 11.40 -6.26 0.94
N LEU A 95 10.22 -6.31 0.32
CA LEU A 95 9.48 -5.15 -0.16
C LEU A 95 8.39 -4.75 0.85
N PHE A 96 8.46 -3.54 1.37
CA PHE A 96 7.51 -3.00 2.34
C PHE A 96 6.50 -2.09 1.65
N VAL A 97 5.21 -2.39 1.84
CA VAL A 97 4.15 -1.84 1.00
C VAL A 97 3.02 -1.31 1.88
N PRO A 98 2.78 0.01 1.86
CA PRO A 98 1.56 0.58 2.41
C PRO A 98 0.38 0.20 1.51
N MET A 99 -0.65 -0.39 2.12
CA MET A 99 -1.81 -0.97 1.45
C MET A 99 -3.12 -0.52 2.11
N PHE A 100 -4.19 -0.63 1.35
CA PHE A 100 -5.56 -0.33 1.73
C PHE A 100 -6.45 -1.56 1.55
N GLU A 101 -7.34 -1.81 2.50
CA GLU A 101 -8.26 -2.94 2.50
C GLU A 101 -9.70 -2.42 2.42
N VAL A 102 -10.11 -2.01 1.21
CA VAL A 102 -11.48 -1.58 0.89
C VAL A 102 -11.90 -2.14 -0.46
N CYS A 103 -13.13 -2.65 -0.54
CA CYS A 103 -13.77 -3.11 -1.78
C CYS A 103 -14.84 -2.11 -2.23
N MET A 104 -15.45 -2.37 -3.37
CA MET A 104 -16.65 -1.68 -3.81
C MET A 104 -17.67 -2.67 -4.34
N ASP A 105 -18.93 -2.43 -4.04
CA ASP A 105 -20.04 -3.02 -4.77
C ASP A 105 -20.27 -2.21 -6.05
N THR A 106 -20.59 -2.91 -7.13
CA THR A 106 -20.80 -2.32 -8.46
C THR A 106 -22.10 -2.80 -9.06
N LEU A 107 -22.83 -1.89 -9.71
CA LEU A 107 -24.08 -2.16 -10.43
C LEU A 107 -24.18 -1.25 -11.66
N LEU A 108 -24.43 -1.81 -12.82
CA LEU A 108 -24.53 -1.07 -14.09
C LEU A 108 -25.98 -0.64 -14.35
N ASP A 109 -26.53 0.21 -13.48
CA ASP A 109 -27.92 0.68 -13.52
C ASP A 109 -28.09 2.06 -14.16
N GLY A 110 -27.00 2.69 -14.62
CA GLY A 110 -27.00 4.03 -15.22
C GLY A 110 -26.94 5.17 -14.20
N THR A 111 -26.86 4.88 -12.89
CA THR A 111 -26.77 5.90 -11.84
C THR A 111 -25.34 6.37 -11.55
N GLY A 112 -24.34 5.75 -12.17
CA GLY A 112 -22.92 6.06 -11.98
C GLY A 112 -22.58 7.54 -12.19
N THR A 113 -21.95 8.16 -11.20
CA THR A 113 -21.55 9.58 -11.23
C THR A 113 -20.06 9.80 -11.52
N LEU A 114 -19.24 8.76 -11.37
CA LEU A 114 -17.78 8.83 -11.53
C LEU A 114 -17.33 8.55 -12.97
N LEU A 115 -18.03 7.68 -13.68
CA LEU A 115 -17.67 7.18 -15.01
C LEU A 115 -18.81 7.43 -15.99
N SER A 116 -18.47 7.73 -17.25
CA SER A 116 -19.45 7.87 -18.33
C SER A 116 -20.12 6.55 -18.72
N SER A 117 -19.70 5.42 -18.14
CA SER A 117 -20.31 4.11 -18.33
C SER A 117 -21.65 3.94 -17.61
N GLY A 118 -22.00 4.85 -16.67
CA GLY A 118 -23.19 4.69 -15.83
C GLY A 118 -23.03 3.63 -14.73
N LEU A 119 -21.82 3.17 -14.46
CA LEU A 119 -21.52 2.22 -13.39
C LEU A 119 -21.68 2.87 -12.01
N GLY A 120 -22.70 2.45 -11.27
CA GLY A 120 -22.84 2.74 -9.85
C GLY A 120 -21.78 2.03 -9.04
N THR A 121 -21.23 2.71 -8.03
CA THR A 121 -20.20 2.13 -7.14
C THR A 121 -20.44 2.57 -5.70
N ASP A 122 -20.46 1.62 -4.78
CA ASP A 122 -20.53 1.88 -3.34
C ASP A 122 -19.34 1.23 -2.65
N THR A 123 -18.55 1.99 -1.90
CA THR A 123 -17.42 1.42 -1.17
C THR A 123 -17.90 0.59 0.02
N VAL A 124 -17.35 -0.62 0.17
CA VAL A 124 -17.69 -1.55 1.26
C VAL A 124 -16.42 -2.06 1.96
N PRO A 125 -16.49 -2.34 3.27
CA PRO A 125 -15.39 -3.00 3.98
C PRO A 125 -15.02 -4.36 3.36
N VAL A 126 -13.74 -4.72 3.39
CA VAL A 126 -13.30 -6.07 3.04
C VAL A 126 -13.79 -7.05 4.11
N PRO A 127 -14.41 -8.19 3.75
CA PRO A 127 -14.78 -9.21 4.74
C PRO A 127 -13.56 -9.78 5.49
N GLY A 128 -13.70 -10.02 6.79
CA GLY A 128 -12.66 -10.70 7.58
C GLY A 128 -11.44 -9.84 7.95
N THR A 129 -11.54 -8.50 7.84
CA THR A 129 -10.47 -7.58 8.28
C THR A 129 -10.67 -7.02 9.69
N ASP A 130 -11.73 -7.41 10.38
CA ASP A 130 -12.09 -6.95 11.73
C ASP A 130 -12.16 -5.41 11.83
N GLY A 131 -12.66 -4.76 10.77
CA GLY A 131 -12.77 -3.30 10.71
C GLY A 131 -11.43 -2.58 10.52
N ASN A 132 -10.38 -3.30 10.13
CA ASN A 132 -9.11 -2.72 9.71
C ASN A 132 -9.14 -2.40 8.22
N TYR A 133 -8.78 -1.15 7.90
CA TYR A 133 -8.74 -0.66 6.52
C TYR A 133 -7.29 -0.38 6.07
N GLY A 134 -6.38 -0.17 7.01
CA GLY A 134 -4.97 0.04 6.76
C GLY A 134 -4.15 -1.23 6.91
N ARG A 135 -3.20 -1.43 6.00
CA ARG A 135 -2.22 -2.52 6.08
C ARG A 135 -0.83 -2.00 5.72
N LEU A 136 0.18 -2.36 6.51
CA LEU A 136 1.56 -2.41 6.08
C LEU A 136 1.92 -3.89 5.90
N GLN A 137 2.56 -4.25 4.80
CA GLN A 137 2.99 -5.63 4.58
C GLN A 137 4.43 -5.70 4.08
N ALA A 138 5.08 -6.82 4.39
CA ALA A 138 6.33 -7.22 3.76
C ALA A 138 6.08 -8.37 2.79
N ILE A 139 6.53 -8.20 1.55
CA ILE A 139 6.64 -9.28 0.57
C ILE A 139 8.08 -9.76 0.56
N ASP A 140 8.28 -11.04 0.81
CA ASP A 140 9.56 -11.70 0.57
C ASP A 140 9.70 -11.94 -0.93
N LEU A 141 10.56 -11.17 -1.59
CA LEU A 141 10.77 -11.29 -3.03
C LEU A 141 11.61 -12.51 -3.41
N LYS A 142 12.37 -13.08 -2.47
CA LYS A 142 13.17 -14.29 -2.68
C LYS A 142 12.27 -15.53 -2.65
N ASN A 143 11.45 -15.63 -1.62
CA ASN A 143 10.50 -16.73 -1.44
C ASN A 143 9.17 -16.53 -2.18
N ARG A 144 8.94 -15.32 -2.71
CA ARG A 144 7.76 -14.94 -3.52
C ARG A 144 6.45 -15.06 -2.76
N GLU A 145 6.45 -14.65 -1.49
CA GLU A 145 5.30 -14.77 -0.60
C GLU A 145 5.12 -13.56 0.31
N LEU A 146 3.95 -13.46 0.92
CA LEU A 146 3.70 -12.52 2.01
C LEU A 146 4.42 -13.00 3.26
N ALA A 147 5.44 -12.27 3.73
CA ALA A 147 6.19 -12.62 4.93
C ALA A 147 5.41 -12.27 6.21
N TRP A 148 4.90 -11.04 6.28
CA TRP A 148 4.11 -10.56 7.40
C TRP A 148 3.22 -9.39 6.99
N GLN A 149 2.22 -9.12 7.83
CA GLN A 149 1.36 -7.95 7.71
C GLN A 149 1.07 -7.34 9.09
N TYR A 150 0.99 -6.02 9.13
CA TYR A 150 0.43 -5.24 10.22
C TYR A 150 -0.85 -4.59 9.72
N ARG A 151 -1.96 -4.79 10.44
CA ARG A 151 -3.25 -4.18 10.14
C ARG A 151 -3.63 -3.20 11.24
N GLN A 152 -4.26 -2.11 10.86
CA GLN A 152 -4.95 -1.24 11.81
C GLN A 152 -6.15 -0.56 11.19
N LYS A 153 -6.96 0.04 12.06
CA LYS A 153 -8.23 0.68 11.70
C LYS A 153 -8.03 1.77 10.64
N VAL A 154 -7.05 2.65 10.84
CA VAL A 154 -6.84 3.82 9.98
C VAL A 154 -5.79 3.55 8.90
N VAL A 155 -6.05 4.01 7.68
CA VAL A 155 -5.18 3.73 6.53
C VAL A 155 -3.82 4.45 6.59
N PRO A 156 -2.77 3.89 5.96
CA PRO A 156 -1.52 4.59 5.73
C PRO A 156 -1.72 5.91 4.97
N ALA A 157 -0.93 6.92 5.33
CA ALA A 157 -0.96 8.24 4.73
C ALA A 157 0.36 8.63 4.03
N SER A 158 1.45 7.92 4.32
CA SER A 158 2.78 8.23 3.80
C SER A 158 3.33 7.11 2.91
N ALA A 159 4.40 7.40 2.18
CA ALA A 159 5.27 6.34 1.67
C ALA A 159 5.97 5.63 2.83
N SER A 160 6.41 4.38 2.63
CA SER A 160 7.27 3.70 3.59
C SER A 160 8.74 4.06 3.37
N LEU A 161 9.53 4.06 4.44
CA LEU A 161 10.98 4.23 4.41
C LEU A 161 11.65 3.11 5.20
N ALA A 162 12.39 2.24 4.52
CA ALA A 162 13.22 1.21 5.14
C ALA A 162 14.65 1.72 5.33
N THR A 163 15.28 1.38 6.47
CA THR A 163 16.68 1.71 6.75
C THR A 163 17.51 0.45 6.98
N ALA A 164 18.84 0.53 6.77
CA ALA A 164 19.74 -0.60 7.04
C ALA A 164 19.78 -1.02 8.53
N GLY A 165 19.27 -0.18 9.44
CA GLY A 165 19.12 -0.52 10.86
C GLY A 165 17.96 -1.48 11.18
N GLY A 166 17.29 -2.03 10.16
CA GLY A 166 16.22 -3.01 10.36
C GLY A 166 14.84 -2.40 10.67
N LEU A 167 14.65 -1.09 10.43
CA LEU A 167 13.37 -0.40 10.71
C LEU A 167 12.66 0.06 9.43
N VAL A 168 11.32 0.03 9.44
CA VAL A 168 10.46 0.66 8.43
C VAL A 168 9.66 1.77 9.06
N PHE A 169 9.70 2.97 8.51
CA PHE A 169 8.92 4.11 8.96
C PHE A 169 7.68 4.29 8.07
N LEU A 170 6.53 4.56 8.69
CA LEU A 170 5.27 4.81 7.99
C LEU A 170 4.36 5.73 8.82
N GLY A 171 3.73 6.68 8.13
CA GLY A 171 2.73 7.59 8.67
C GLY A 171 1.31 7.18 8.31
N TYR A 172 0.36 7.58 9.15
CA TYR A 172 -1.06 7.20 9.08
C TYR A 172 -2.00 8.39 9.20
N LEU A 173 -3.28 8.24 8.80
CA LEU A 173 -4.24 9.37 8.85
C LEU A 173 -4.62 9.81 10.26
N ASP A 174 -4.34 8.99 11.28
CA ASP A 174 -4.56 9.29 12.70
C ASP A 174 -3.40 10.10 13.32
N HIS A 175 -2.61 10.76 12.49
CA HIS A 175 -1.40 11.53 12.83
C HIS A 175 -0.23 10.67 13.35
N GLY A 176 -0.42 9.35 13.44
CA GLY A 176 0.60 8.43 13.91
C GLY A 176 1.75 8.35 12.93
N PHE A 177 2.97 8.46 13.44
CA PHE A 177 4.20 8.12 12.73
C PHE A 177 4.91 6.99 13.49
N LYS A 178 5.06 5.84 12.83
CA LYS A 178 5.48 4.59 13.45
C LYS A 178 6.74 4.05 12.79
N ALA A 179 7.59 3.39 13.58
CA ALA A 179 8.69 2.57 13.12
C ALA A 179 8.40 1.09 13.44
N PHE A 180 8.58 0.23 12.44
CA PHE A 180 8.31 -1.21 12.50
C PHE A 180 9.61 -1.99 12.35
N ASP A 181 9.75 -3.10 13.07
CA ASP A 181 10.79 -4.08 12.81
C ASP A 181 10.59 -4.71 11.43
N GLN A 182 11.62 -4.72 10.60
CA GLN A 182 11.56 -5.20 9.22
C GLN A 182 11.27 -6.69 9.09
N GLN A 183 11.62 -7.49 10.09
CA GLN A 183 11.51 -8.95 10.03
C GLN A 183 10.16 -9.45 10.51
N THR A 184 9.55 -8.73 11.46
CA THR A 184 8.35 -9.18 12.17
C THR A 184 7.14 -8.29 11.94
N GLY A 185 7.33 -7.04 11.53
CA GLY A 185 6.24 -6.05 11.44
C GLY A 185 5.77 -5.52 12.78
N ASN A 186 6.47 -5.82 13.88
CA ASN A 186 6.16 -5.29 15.21
C ASN A 186 6.43 -3.80 15.29
N VAL A 187 5.57 -3.04 15.97
CA VAL A 187 5.79 -1.63 16.25
C VAL A 187 6.92 -1.50 17.29
N MET A 188 8.01 -0.83 16.91
CA MET A 188 9.19 -0.62 17.75
C MET A 188 9.21 0.78 18.37
N TRP A 189 8.60 1.74 17.68
CA TRP A 189 8.46 3.12 18.13
C TRP A 189 7.26 3.76 17.46
N GLU A 190 6.59 4.66 18.18
CA GLU A 190 5.53 5.49 17.62
C GLU A 190 5.50 6.86 18.28
N THR A 191 5.01 7.85 17.53
CA THR A 191 4.73 9.18 18.02
C THR A 191 3.49 9.74 17.34
N GLN A 192 2.88 10.74 17.97
CA GLN A 192 1.79 11.50 17.40
C GLN A 192 2.31 12.84 16.91
N LEU A 193 1.99 13.20 15.68
CA LEU A 193 2.32 14.49 15.09
C LEU A 193 1.15 15.47 15.22
N ASP A 194 1.43 16.76 15.07
CA ASP A 194 0.38 17.79 15.11
C ASP A 194 -0.51 17.79 13.85
N ALA A 195 -0.18 16.98 12.85
CA ALA A 195 -0.87 16.91 11.56
C ALA A 195 -0.66 15.55 10.87
N ILE A 196 -1.49 15.23 9.88
CA ILE A 196 -1.35 14.01 9.07
C ILE A 196 0.02 13.98 8.33
N PRO A 197 0.88 12.97 8.54
CA PRO A 197 2.13 12.77 7.80
C PRO A 197 1.92 12.28 6.36
N ALA A 198 1.20 13.04 5.52
CA ALA A 198 0.83 12.64 4.16
C ALA A 198 1.94 12.84 3.12
N ALA A 199 3.17 12.37 3.39
CA ALA A 199 4.35 12.66 2.57
C ALA A 199 5.28 11.46 2.35
N PHE A 200 6.48 11.72 1.83
CA PHE A 200 7.54 10.73 1.63
C PHE A 200 8.61 10.92 2.72
N PRO A 201 8.68 10.06 3.75
CA PRO A 201 9.74 10.15 4.74
C PRO A 201 11.11 9.92 4.09
N ILE A 202 12.11 10.67 4.54
CA ILE A 202 13.50 10.53 4.12
C ILE A 202 14.41 10.31 5.33
N THR A 203 15.62 9.81 5.07
CA THR A 203 16.70 9.79 6.06
C THR A 203 17.97 10.42 5.49
N TYR A 204 18.73 11.09 6.34
CA TYR A 204 20.02 11.70 6.01
C TYR A 204 20.92 11.72 7.24
N SER A 205 22.19 12.10 7.08
CA SER A 205 23.11 12.28 8.20
C SER A 205 23.78 13.65 8.18
N VAL A 206 24.05 14.18 9.37
CA VAL A 206 24.81 15.42 9.58
C VAL A 206 25.79 15.17 10.71
N ASN A 207 27.09 15.38 10.45
CA ASN A 207 28.17 15.17 11.42
C ASN A 207 28.13 13.78 12.10
N GLY A 208 27.83 12.73 11.32
CA GLY A 208 27.75 11.36 11.82
C GLY A 208 26.45 10.99 12.55
N LYS A 209 25.54 11.94 12.78
CA LYS A 209 24.22 11.69 13.38
C LYS A 209 23.18 11.48 12.29
N GLN A 210 22.41 10.38 12.35
CA GLN A 210 21.33 10.08 11.42
C GLN A 210 20.04 10.80 11.85
N TYR A 211 19.29 11.28 10.86
CA TYR A 211 18.00 11.93 11.01
C TYR A 211 16.95 11.25 10.14
N ILE A 212 15.71 11.23 10.61
CA ILE A 212 14.51 10.89 9.85
C ILE A 212 13.67 12.15 9.72
N ALA A 213 13.21 12.48 8.52
CA ALA A 213 12.37 13.65 8.30
C ALA A 213 11.12 13.35 7.49
N ILE A 214 10.02 14.01 7.83
CA ILE A 214 8.74 13.89 7.14
C ILE A 214 7.95 15.19 7.22
N VAL A 215 7.27 15.55 6.12
CA VAL A 215 6.33 16.67 6.11
C VAL A 215 4.96 16.18 6.58
N ALA A 216 4.35 16.92 7.50
CA ALA A 216 2.98 16.71 7.97
C ALA A 216 2.11 17.93 7.62
N GLY A 217 0.81 17.73 7.43
CA GLY A 217 -0.18 18.81 7.20
C GLY A 217 -0.35 19.27 5.75
N GLN A 218 0.39 18.71 4.79
CA GLN A 218 0.17 18.94 3.36
C GLN A 218 -0.66 17.80 2.75
N LEU A 219 -1.97 17.97 2.68
CA LEU A 219 -2.89 16.95 2.19
C LEU A 219 -3.03 16.99 0.66
N ASN A 220 -3.28 15.84 0.05
CA ASN A 220 -3.66 15.73 -1.36
C ASN A 220 -5.10 15.23 -1.50
N LEU A 221 -5.61 15.22 -2.75
CA LEU A 221 -6.97 14.76 -3.05
C LEU A 221 -7.25 13.35 -2.50
N HIS A 222 -6.30 12.42 -2.61
CA HIS A 222 -6.48 11.05 -2.12
C HIS A 222 -6.58 11.01 -0.60
N THR A 223 -5.82 11.84 0.11
CA THR A 223 -5.94 11.99 1.56
C THR A 223 -7.37 12.42 1.95
N GLY A 224 -7.95 13.39 1.24
CA GLY A 224 -9.32 13.83 1.47
C GLY A 224 -10.37 12.73 1.24
N ILE A 225 -10.22 11.94 0.17
CA ILE A 225 -11.10 10.79 -0.12
C ILE A 225 -11.04 9.78 1.02
N TRP A 226 -9.84 9.44 1.48
CA TRP A 226 -9.67 8.49 2.58
C TRP A 226 -10.19 9.00 3.91
N LEU A 227 -10.06 10.30 4.20
CA LEU A 227 -10.67 10.89 5.39
C LEU A 227 -12.20 10.75 5.36
N GLY A 228 -12.83 11.01 4.21
CA GLY A 228 -14.27 10.80 4.04
C GLY A 228 -14.68 9.34 4.23
N LEU A 229 -13.94 8.39 3.66
CA LEU A 229 -14.21 6.96 3.81
C LEU A 229 -14.00 6.47 5.25
N MET A 230 -12.93 6.91 5.91
CA MET A 230 -12.70 6.55 7.31
C MET A 230 -13.78 7.13 8.20
N ASN A 231 -14.26 8.35 7.93
CA ASN A 231 -15.41 8.91 8.62
C ASN A 231 -16.67 8.06 8.41
N GLN A 232 -17.00 7.73 7.16
CA GLN A 232 -18.17 6.91 6.82
C GLN A 232 -18.14 5.54 7.50
N PHE A 233 -17.01 4.84 7.47
CA PHE A 233 -16.90 3.47 7.97
C PHE A 233 -16.69 3.38 9.47
N THR A 234 -16.16 4.43 10.11
CA THR A 234 -15.68 4.31 11.49
C THR A 234 -16.07 5.46 12.41
N GLY A 235 -16.67 6.52 11.88
CA GLY A 235 -16.87 7.78 12.57
C GLY A 235 -15.58 8.58 12.80
N PHE A 236 -14.44 8.14 12.24
CA PHE A 236 -13.16 8.83 12.40
C PHE A 236 -13.25 10.26 11.86
N VAL A 237 -12.88 11.22 12.68
CA VAL A 237 -12.66 12.61 12.30
C VAL A 237 -11.26 12.94 12.80
N PRO A 238 -10.32 13.32 11.91
CA PRO A 238 -8.99 13.70 12.37
C PRO A 238 -9.12 14.94 13.27
N GLU A 239 -8.23 15.06 14.25
CA GLU A 239 -8.02 16.35 14.90
C GLU A 239 -7.61 17.37 13.82
N THR A 240 -7.98 18.65 14.00
CA THR A 240 -7.72 19.76 13.07
C THR A 240 -6.39 19.56 12.33
N PRO A 241 -6.32 19.69 10.99
CA PRO A 241 -5.19 19.21 10.17
C PRO A 241 -3.80 19.83 10.45
N GLY A 242 -3.68 20.63 11.51
CA GLY A 242 -2.47 21.32 11.94
C GLY A 242 -1.97 22.33 10.91
N ALA A 243 -0.92 23.07 11.28
CA ALA A 243 -0.14 23.79 10.29
C ALA A 243 0.81 22.80 9.59
N ALA A 244 1.09 23.02 8.31
CA ALA A 244 2.09 22.22 7.62
C ALA A 244 3.47 22.42 8.26
N ALA A 245 4.16 21.33 8.58
CA ALA A 245 5.45 21.35 9.26
C ALA A 245 6.37 20.23 8.78
N LEU A 246 7.68 20.48 8.83
CA LEU A 246 8.71 19.47 8.67
C LEU A 246 9.10 18.94 10.05
N TRP A 247 8.83 17.66 10.30
CA TRP A 247 9.26 16.96 11.51
C TRP A 247 10.60 16.28 11.25
N VAL A 248 11.52 16.39 12.21
CA VAL A 248 12.85 15.79 12.15
C VAL A 248 13.15 15.07 13.45
N PHE A 249 13.51 13.79 13.36
CA PHE A 249 13.80 12.90 14.47
C PHE A 249 15.25 12.43 14.43
N ALA A 250 15.88 12.31 15.60
CA ALA A 250 17.16 11.63 15.77
C ALA A 250 17.24 11.07 17.19
N LEU A 251 18.08 10.06 17.40
CA LEU A 251 18.45 9.61 18.75
C LEU A 251 19.19 10.75 19.47
N GLU A 252 19.11 10.80 20.81
CA GLU A 252 19.82 11.83 21.61
C GLU A 252 21.34 11.72 21.46
#